data_AF-A0A949CFR5-F1
#
_entry.id   AF-A0A949CFR5-F1
#
_cell.length_a   1.000
_cell.length_b   1.000
_cell.length_c   1.000
_cell.angle_alpha   90.00
_cell.angle_beta   90.00
_cell.angle_gamma   90.00
#
_symmetry.space_group_name_H-M   'P 1'
#
loop_
_entity.id
_entity.type
_entity.pdbx_description
1 polymer ?
#
loop_
_entity_poly.entity_id
_entity_poly.type
_entity_poly.pdbx_seq_one_letter_code
_entity_poly.pdbx_strand_id
1 'polypeptide(L)'
;MMKKEVTCSRCGGKGYLFFGKLDISKRTNIYNEVDDEGTCPSCKGKGSVAIHEPTKTCPRCRGNGRVYERGNNIVCPTCSGIGNITLDII
;
A
#
# COMPACT_ATOMS: atom_id res chain seq x y z
N MET A 1 -16.56 16.36 15.48
CA MET A 1 -16.23 15.02 14.95
C MET A 1 -14.73 14.84 14.99
N MET A 2 -14.24 13.88 15.78
CA MET A 2 -12.81 13.61 15.92
C MET A 2 -12.43 12.46 15.01
N LYS A 3 -11.40 12.63 14.18
CA LYS A 3 -10.86 11.57 13.32
C LYS A 3 -9.73 10.85 14.05
N LYS A 4 -9.80 9.52 14.16
CA LYS A 4 -8.73 8.71 14.73
C LYS A 4 -8.11 7.84 13.65
N GLU A 5 -6.80 7.96 13.48
CA GLU A 5 -6.05 7.05 12.65
C GLU A 5 -5.70 5.78 13.44
N VAL A 6 -5.95 4.63 12.84
CA VAL A 6 -5.64 3.31 13.39
C VAL A 6 -4.84 2.51 12.37
N THR A 7 -3.82 1.79 12.84
CA THR A 7 -3.05 0.89 11.99
C THR A 7 -3.95 -0.17 11.37
N CYS A 8 -3.83 -0.36 10.06
CA CYS A 8 -4.60 -1.36 9.33
C CYS A 8 -4.19 -2.76 9.78
N SER A 9 -5.06 -3.42 10.55
CA SER A 9 -4.82 -4.76 11.10
C SER A 9 -4.63 -5.81 10.00
N ARG A 10 -5.26 -5.63 8.83
CA ARG A 10 -5.16 -6.59 7.72
C ARG A 10 -3.74 -6.71 7.15
N CYS A 11 -3.00 -5.60 7.08
CA CYS A 11 -1.63 -5.58 6.56
C CYS A 11 -0.58 -5.28 7.63
N GLY A 12 -0.98 -5.10 8.89
CA GLY A 12 -0.09 -4.73 9.99
C GLY A 12 0.67 -3.43 9.74
N GLY A 13 0.04 -2.45 9.10
CA GLY A 13 0.67 -1.15 8.81
C GLY A 13 1.51 -1.09 7.53
N LYS A 14 1.73 -2.21 6.83
CA LYS A 14 2.61 -2.26 5.65
C LYS A 14 2.02 -1.61 4.40
N GLY A 15 0.69 -1.60 4.29
CA GLY A 15 -0.02 -1.14 3.09
C GLY A 15 -0.10 -2.18 1.96
N TYR A 16 0.48 -3.36 2.12
CA TYR A 16 0.42 -4.45 1.14
C TYR A 16 0.31 -5.81 1.82
N LEU A 17 -0.12 -6.81 1.05
CA LEU A 17 -0.20 -8.19 1.49
C LEU A 17 0.84 -9.02 0.76
N PHE A 18 1.60 -9.82 1.52
CA PHE A 18 2.53 -10.79 0.96
C PHE A 18 1.78 -12.11 0.80
N PHE A 19 1.38 -12.45 -0.43
CA PHE A 19 0.90 -13.79 -0.74
C PHE A 19 2.13 -14.65 -1.05
N GLY A 20 2.70 -15.25 -0.01
CA GLY A 20 3.76 -16.25 -0.19
C GLY A 20 3.23 -17.39 -1.07
N LYS A 21 3.84 -17.57 -2.25
CA LYS A 21 3.65 -18.70 -3.18
C LYS A 21 2.19 -19.20 -3.27
N LEU A 22 1.26 -18.36 -3.73
CA LEU A 22 0.04 -18.90 -4.33
C LEU A 22 0.40 -19.38 -5.74
N ASP A 23 0.15 -20.65 -6.05
CA ASP A 23 0.36 -21.23 -7.39
C ASP A 23 -0.29 -20.37 -8.48
N ILE A 24 0.56 -19.71 -9.26
CA ILE A 24 0.21 -18.69 -10.26
C ILE A 24 -0.40 -19.33 -11.53
N SER A 25 -0.59 -20.66 -11.54
CA SER A 25 -1.05 -21.38 -12.74
C SER A 25 -2.57 -21.28 -13.01
N LYS A 26 -3.42 -20.82 -12.07
CA LYS A 26 -4.88 -20.99 -12.22
C LYS A 26 -5.78 -19.77 -12.04
N ARG A 27 -5.25 -18.56 -11.91
CA ARG A 27 -6.10 -17.36 -12.01
C ARG A 27 -5.44 -16.30 -12.86
N THR A 28 -5.96 -16.22 -14.09
CA THR A 28 -6.27 -15.00 -14.84
C THR A 28 -5.34 -13.82 -14.58
N ASN A 29 -4.59 -13.46 -15.62
CA ASN A 29 -3.98 -12.16 -15.89
C ASN A 29 -4.69 -10.97 -15.20
N ILE A 30 -4.37 -10.71 -13.93
CA ILE A 30 -4.69 -9.47 -13.20
C ILE A 30 -3.37 -8.79 -12.77
N TYR A 31 -2.22 -9.39 -13.11
CA TYR A 31 -0.96 -8.67 -13.18
C TYR A 31 -0.93 -8.01 -14.54
N ASN A 32 -1.48 -6.81 -14.61
CA ASN A 32 -1.11 -5.89 -15.67
C ASN A 32 0.42 -5.80 -15.63
N GLU A 33 1.00 -6.31 -16.70
CA GLU A 33 2.19 -5.85 -17.38
C GLU A 33 2.95 -4.75 -16.62
N VAL A 34 4.15 -5.16 -16.24
CA VAL A 34 5.16 -4.40 -15.52
C VAL A 34 5.62 -3.25 -16.42
N ASP A 35 4.95 -2.11 -16.35
CA ASP A 35 5.43 -0.88 -16.98
C ASP A 35 5.28 0.29 -16.00
N ASP A 36 6.17 0.35 -14.99
CA ASP A 36 6.82 1.61 -14.56
C ASP A 36 7.91 1.32 -13.52
N GLU A 37 9.14 1.09 -14.01
CA GLU A 37 10.45 1.39 -13.39
C GLU A 37 10.55 1.57 -11.86
N GLY A 38 9.99 0.64 -11.08
CA GLY A 38 10.05 0.65 -9.62
C GLY A 38 9.23 1.77 -8.96
N THR A 39 8.28 2.42 -9.63
CA THR A 39 7.43 3.44 -9.02
C THR A 39 6.57 2.84 -7.90
N CYS A 40 6.56 3.46 -6.72
CA CYS A 40 5.81 2.97 -5.57
C CYS A 40 4.30 3.10 -5.80
N PRO A 41 3.53 1.99 -5.84
CA PRO A 41 2.09 2.06 -6.14
C PRO A 41 1.27 2.68 -5.00
N SER A 42 1.79 2.68 -3.77
CA SER A 42 1.10 3.26 -2.60
C SER A 42 1.12 4.79 -2.61
N CYS A 43 2.18 5.42 -3.10
CA CYS A 43 2.31 6.88 -3.16
C CYS A 43 2.39 7.43 -4.59
N LYS A 44 2.35 6.57 -5.60
CA LYS A 44 2.48 6.92 -7.02
C LYS A 44 3.72 7.80 -7.30
N GLY A 45 4.87 7.40 -6.77
CA GLY A 45 6.13 8.15 -6.95
C GLY A 45 6.37 9.30 -5.97
N LYS A 46 5.36 9.76 -5.21
CA LYS A 46 5.46 10.97 -4.37
C LYS A 46 6.34 10.85 -3.13
N GLY A 47 6.64 9.64 -2.67
CA GLY A 47 7.34 9.43 -1.39
C GLY A 47 6.49 9.69 -0.13
N SER A 48 5.31 10.29 -0.26
CA SER A 48 4.39 10.60 0.84
C SER A 48 2.96 10.15 0.56
N VAL A 49 2.17 9.96 1.62
CA VAL A 49 0.74 9.65 1.57
C VAL A 49 -0.01 10.68 2.44
N ALA A 50 -1.13 11.19 1.92
CA ALA A 50 -2.01 12.09 2.66
C ALA A 50 -3.32 11.35 2.96
N ILE A 51 -3.55 11.05 4.23
CA ILE A 51 -4.87 10.63 4.71
C ILE A 51 -5.60 11.86 5.26
N HIS A 52 -4.90 12.61 6.12
CA HIS A 52 -5.22 13.93 6.64
C HIS A 52 -3.94 14.75 6.74
N GLU A 53 -4.04 16.08 6.83
CA GLU A 53 -2.86 16.87 7.18
C GLU A 53 -2.39 16.52 8.60
N PRO A 54 -1.07 16.47 8.84
CA PRO A 54 0.02 16.67 7.86
C PRO A 54 0.29 15.43 6.99
N THR A 55 0.79 15.65 5.77
CA THR A 55 1.31 14.58 4.89
C THR A 55 2.33 13.70 5.62
N LYS A 56 2.20 12.38 5.51
CA LYS A 56 3.11 11.43 6.16
C LYS A 56 4.03 10.76 5.14
N THR A 57 5.26 10.45 5.57
CA THR A 57 6.18 9.64 4.77
C THR A 57 5.52 8.31 4.41
N CYS A 58 5.58 7.93 3.13
CA CYS A 58 4.99 6.70 2.66
C CYS A 58 5.69 5.51 3.34
N PRO A 59 4.98 4.68 4.12
CA PRO A 59 5.61 3.60 4.88
C PRO A 59 6.19 2.51 3.97
N ARG A 60 5.64 2.37 2.76
CA ARG A 60 6.05 1.34 1.79
C ARG A 60 7.39 1.64 1.12
N CYS A 61 7.58 2.86 0.61
CA CYS A 61 8.85 3.27 -0.03
C CYS A 61 9.79 4.03 0.91
N ARG A 62 9.34 4.33 2.14
CA ARG A 62 10.07 5.11 3.15
C ARG A 62 10.55 6.47 2.62
N GLY A 63 9.74 7.13 1.80
CA GLY A 63 10.08 8.43 1.22
C GLY A 63 10.71 8.39 -0.17
N ASN A 64 11.21 7.23 -0.63
CA ASN A 64 11.95 7.15 -1.89
C ASN A 64 11.09 7.26 -3.16
N GLY A 65 9.77 7.18 -3.02
CA GLY A 65 8.85 7.15 -4.17
C GLY A 65 8.93 5.87 -5.00
N ARG A 66 9.89 4.98 -4.71
CA ARG A 66 10.16 3.75 -5.46
C ARG A 66 10.19 2.50 -4.57
N VAL A 67 9.83 1.35 -5.13
CA VAL A 67 9.94 0.03 -4.51
C VAL A 67 10.59 -0.95 -5.49
N TYR A 68 11.64 -1.64 -5.04
CA TYR A 68 12.35 -2.66 -5.83
C TYR A 68 11.92 -4.08 -5.44
N GLU A 69 10.67 -4.26 -5.03
CA GLU A 69 10.18 -5.56 -4.58
C GLU A 69 9.88 -6.46 -5.78
N ARG A 70 10.77 -7.42 -6.06
CA ARG A 70 10.48 -8.59 -6.89
C ARG A 70 9.57 -9.53 -6.10
N GLY A 71 8.26 -9.31 -6.13
CA GLY A 71 7.31 -10.19 -5.45
C GLY A 71 5.86 -9.83 -5.72
N ASN A 72 4.98 -10.82 -5.62
CA ASN A 72 3.53 -10.75 -5.84
C ASN A 72 2.80 -9.94 -4.73
N ASN A 73 3.31 -8.76 -4.39
CA ASN A 73 2.78 -7.92 -3.32
C ASN A 73 1.58 -7.12 -3.83
N ILE A 74 0.39 -7.56 -3.43
CA ILE A 74 -0.85 -6.89 -3.79
C ILE A 74 -1.06 -5.72 -2.82
N VAL A 75 -1.43 -4.55 -3.36
CA VAL A 75 -1.85 -3.38 -2.55
C VAL A 75 -2.96 -3.83 -1.59
N CYS A 76 -2.84 -3.50 -0.31
CA CYS A 76 -3.86 -3.90 0.65
C CYS A 76 -5.16 -3.14 0.34
N PRO A 77 -6.25 -3.83 -0.03
CA PRO A 77 -7.48 -3.16 -0.46
C PRO A 77 -8.23 -2.51 0.71
N THR A 78 -7.95 -2.92 1.95
CA THR A 78 -8.60 -2.36 3.14
C THR A 78 -8.08 -0.95 3.49
N CYS A 79 -6.79 -0.69 3.26
CA CYS A 79 -6.20 0.63 3.53
C CYS A 79 -5.64 1.28 2.27
N SER A 80 -5.98 0.77 1.09
CA SER A 80 -5.58 1.30 -0.22
C SER A 80 -4.09 1.61 -0.35
N GLY A 81 -3.22 0.76 0.21
CA GLY A 81 -1.77 0.98 0.11
C GLY A 81 -1.16 1.80 1.24
N ILE A 82 -1.98 2.41 2.10
CA ILE A 82 -1.53 3.45 3.04
C ILE A 82 -0.99 2.85 4.34
N GLY A 83 -1.57 1.74 4.80
CA GLY A 83 -1.18 1.09 6.06
C GLY A 83 -1.99 1.55 7.28
N ASN A 84 -2.75 2.63 7.18
CA ASN A 84 -3.67 3.09 8.23
C ASN A 84 -5.09 3.28 7.68
N ILE A 85 -6.07 3.24 8.58
CA ILE A 85 -7.46 3.56 8.33
C ILE A 85 -7.87 4.72 9.24
N THR A 86 -8.71 5.62 8.73
CA THR A 86 -9.32 6.67 9.53
C THR A 86 -10.69 6.21 10.00
N LEU A 87 -10.94 6.36 11.29
CA LEU A 87 -12.26 6.18 11.89
C LEU A 87 -12.80 7.54 12.33
N ASP A 88 -14.05 7.82 11.98
CA ASP A 88 -14.78 8.94 12.54
C ASP A 88 -15.31 8.51 13.93
N ILE A 89 -14.85 9.19 14.97
CA ILE A 89 -15.34 9.01 16.33
C ILE A 89 -16.35 10.12 16.61
N ILE A 90 -17.56 9.69 16.95
CA ILE A 90 -18.70 10.53 17.31
C ILE A 90 -18.45 11.16 18.67
#